data_AF-A0A954TNE0-F1
#
_entry.id   AF-A0A954TNE0-F1
#
_cell.length_a   1.000
_cell.length_b   1.000
_cell.length_c   1.000
_cell.angle_alpha   90.00
_cell.angle_beta   90.00
_cell.angle_gamma   90.00
#
_symmetry.space_group_name_H-M   'P 1'
#
loop_
_entity.id
_entity.type
_entity.pdbx_description
1 polymer ?
#
loop_
_entity_poly.entity_id
_entity_poly.type
_entity_poly.pdbx_seq_one_letter_code
_entity_poly.pdbx_strand_id
1 'polypeptide(L)'
;MSKPVNLRSKLKAADRRRRRRPNATSERIQSGGPLPTTHTAASTIDVAGILADAATRVAETTTDLKDTAIVGALRAIAKGTSPASIFTDTVYNAMVRDLDAAGVTPEDRRKAAGDLLKIALDNVDPAESDRLIKYFAWIGS
;
A
#
# COMPACT_ATOMS: atom_id res chain seq x y z
N MET A 1 38.07 27.01 -8.53
CA MET A 1 37.11 26.51 -7.53
C MET A 1 36.48 25.23 -8.06
N SER A 2 36.78 24.08 -7.47
CA SER A 2 36.30 22.78 -7.98
C SER A 2 35.95 21.88 -6.80
N LYS A 3 34.68 21.45 -6.69
CA LYS A 3 34.21 20.17 -6.09
C LYS A 3 32.67 20.12 -6.01
N PRO A 4 31.99 19.61 -7.05
CA PRO A 4 30.70 18.91 -6.87
C PRO A 4 30.75 17.41 -7.19
N VAL A 5 31.88 16.89 -7.73
CA VAL A 5 31.98 15.49 -8.20
C VAL A 5 32.07 14.47 -7.05
N ASN A 6 32.53 14.89 -5.87
CA ASN A 6 32.77 13.98 -4.74
C ASN A 6 31.50 13.53 -3.99
N LEU A 7 30.34 14.19 -4.20
CA LEU A 7 29.12 13.84 -3.47
C LEU A 7 28.43 12.61 -4.08
N ARG A 8 28.30 12.58 -5.42
CA ARG A 8 27.68 11.45 -6.14
C ARG A 8 28.50 10.16 -6.01
N SER A 9 29.83 10.25 -6.04
CA SER A 9 30.69 9.08 -5.83
C SER A 9 30.63 8.52 -4.40
N LYS A 10 30.47 9.39 -3.38
CA LYS A 10 30.28 8.96 -1.98
C LYS A 10 28.94 8.26 -1.78
N LEU A 11 27.87 8.78 -2.38
CA LEU A 11 26.54 8.15 -2.34
C LEU A 11 26.54 6.78 -3.04
N LYS A 12 27.17 6.68 -4.22
CA LYS A 12 27.29 5.40 -4.96
C LYS A 12 28.18 4.37 -4.24
N ALA A 13 29.22 4.83 -3.53
CA ALA A 13 30.07 3.97 -2.70
C ALA A 13 29.35 3.46 -1.43
N ALA A 14 28.47 4.28 -0.84
CA ALA A 14 27.63 3.87 0.28
C ALA A 14 26.60 2.81 -0.14
N ASP A 15 26.01 2.95 -1.32
CA ASP A 15 25.03 1.99 -1.86
C ASP A 15 25.67 0.63 -2.19
N ARG A 16 26.88 0.62 -2.78
CA ARG A 16 27.62 -0.63 -3.04
C ARG A 16 28.00 -1.39 -1.77
N ARG A 17 28.24 -0.70 -0.65
CA ARG A 17 28.51 -1.35 0.65
C ARG A 17 27.25 -2.00 1.24
N ARG A 18 26.07 -1.40 1.04
CA ARG A 18 24.78 -2.01 1.45
C ARG A 18 24.48 -3.31 0.71
N ARG A 19 24.75 -3.35 -0.60
CA ARG A 19 24.47 -4.54 -1.43
C ARG A 19 25.43 -5.72 -1.23
N ARG A 20 26.54 -5.55 -0.51
CA ARG A 20 27.60 -6.56 -0.36
C ARG A 20 27.73 -7.15 1.04
N ARG A 21 26.74 -6.99 1.94
CA ARG A 21 26.72 -7.77 3.19
C ARG A 21 25.98 -9.10 2.98
N PRO A 22 26.68 -10.25 3.02
CA PRO A 22 26.04 -11.53 3.23
C PRO A 22 25.81 -11.68 4.74
N ASN A 23 24.58 -11.54 5.22
CA ASN A 23 24.29 -11.89 6.62
C ASN A 23 23.91 -13.37 6.70
N ALA A 24 24.96 -14.16 6.90
CA ALA A 24 24.88 -15.48 7.49
C ALA A 24 24.28 -15.39 8.91
N THR A 25 23.30 -16.26 9.12
CA THR A 25 22.89 -17.00 10.31
C THR A 25 23.64 -16.77 11.64
N SER A 26 22.83 -16.55 12.69
CA SER A 26 23.04 -16.81 14.12
C SER A 26 24.18 -16.08 14.85
N GLU A 27 23.81 -15.15 15.75
CA GLU A 27 23.98 -15.35 17.20
C GLU A 27 23.27 -14.27 18.03
N ARG A 28 22.44 -14.76 18.96
CA ARG A 28 22.08 -14.27 20.31
C ARG A 28 22.61 -12.89 20.74
N ILE A 29 21.70 -11.99 21.15
CA ILE A 29 21.62 -11.30 22.47
C ILE A 29 20.71 -10.04 22.34
N GLN A 30 19.65 -10.05 23.15
CA GLN A 30 18.87 -8.95 23.74
C GLN A 30 19.11 -7.51 23.25
N SER A 31 18.05 -6.82 22.81
CA SER A 31 17.51 -5.57 23.41
C SER A 31 16.68 -4.75 22.40
N GLY A 32 15.38 -4.58 22.71
CA GLY A 32 14.52 -3.42 22.42
C GLY A 32 14.60 -2.68 21.08
N GLY A 33 13.62 -2.94 20.20
CA GLY A 33 13.24 -2.04 19.11
C GLY A 33 12.49 -2.80 18.00
N PRO A 34 11.24 -2.44 17.64
CA PRO A 34 10.57 -3.09 16.51
C PRO A 34 11.22 -2.59 15.21
N LEU A 35 12.11 -3.40 14.66
CA LEU A 35 12.61 -3.29 13.28
C LEU A 35 11.61 -3.95 12.32
N PRO A 36 11.50 -3.45 11.08
CA PRO A 36 10.44 -3.83 10.15
C PRO A 36 10.62 -5.29 9.74
N THR A 37 9.59 -6.09 9.99
CA THR A 37 9.46 -7.45 9.49
C THR A 37 9.50 -7.43 7.97
N THR A 38 10.62 -7.84 7.39
CA THR A 38 10.63 -8.43 6.05
C THR A 38 9.72 -9.65 6.10
N HIS A 39 8.50 -9.51 5.60
CA HIS A 39 7.54 -10.61 5.47
C HIS A 39 8.02 -11.58 4.39
N THR A 40 8.92 -12.49 4.77
CA THR A 40 8.96 -13.81 4.15
C THR A 40 7.94 -14.67 4.91
N ALA A 41 6.67 -14.60 4.53
CA ALA A 41 5.58 -15.32 5.19
C ALA A 41 4.90 -16.27 4.19
N ALA A 42 4.72 -17.52 4.60
CA ALA A 42 4.03 -18.58 3.88
C ALA A 42 2.73 -18.08 3.24
N SER A 43 2.60 -18.14 1.90
CA SER A 43 1.38 -17.95 1.08
C SER A 43 0.19 -17.29 1.77
N THR A 44 0.40 -16.13 2.41
CA THR A 44 -0.65 -15.41 3.10
C THR A 44 -1.18 -14.46 2.04
N ILE A 45 -2.45 -14.58 1.67
CA ILE A 45 -3.05 -13.74 0.64
C ILE A 45 -2.89 -12.29 1.09
N ASP A 46 -2.22 -11.47 0.28
CA ASP A 46 -2.03 -10.05 0.55
C ASP A 46 -3.31 -9.27 0.21
N VAL A 47 -4.26 -9.30 1.14
CA VAL A 47 -5.57 -8.67 0.99
C VAL A 47 -5.43 -7.14 0.82
N ALA A 48 -4.46 -6.52 1.49
CA ALA A 48 -4.24 -5.08 1.42
C ALA A 48 -3.64 -4.68 0.06
N GLY A 49 -2.68 -5.45 -0.45
CA GLY A 49 -2.15 -5.29 -1.81
C GLY A 49 -3.23 -5.40 -2.87
N ILE A 50 -4.09 -6.42 -2.79
CA ILE A 50 -5.22 -6.59 -3.73
C ILE A 50 -6.14 -5.36 -3.75
N LEU A 51 -6.46 -4.82 -2.57
CA LEU A 51 -7.30 -3.62 -2.46
C LEU A 51 -6.63 -2.38 -3.08
N ALA A 52 -5.33 -2.18 -2.82
CA ALA A 52 -4.56 -1.06 -3.37
C ALA A 52 -4.41 -1.16 -4.89
N ASP A 53 -4.16 -2.35 -5.42
CA ASP A 53 -4.05 -2.61 -6.86
C ASP A 53 -5.39 -2.38 -7.58
N ALA A 54 -6.50 -2.83 -6.98
CA ALA A 54 -7.85 -2.57 -7.50
C ALA A 54 -8.14 -1.07 -7.59
N ALA A 55 -7.84 -0.30 -6.53
CA ALA A 55 -8.00 1.15 -6.53
C ALA A 55 -7.16 1.82 -7.62
N THR A 56 -5.89 1.42 -7.75
CA THR A 56 -4.96 2.00 -8.73
C THR A 56 -5.42 1.75 -10.16
N ARG A 57 -5.84 0.53 -10.51
CA ARG A 57 -6.38 0.22 -11.85
C ARG A 57 -7.66 1.00 -12.17
N VAL A 58 -8.53 1.22 -11.20
CA VAL A 58 -9.73 2.06 -11.41
C VAL A 58 -9.33 3.52 -11.63
N ALA A 59 -8.33 4.02 -10.90
CA ALA A 59 -7.80 5.37 -11.09
C ALA A 59 -7.18 5.56 -12.49
N GLU A 60 -6.47 4.56 -13.02
CA GLU A 60 -5.90 4.59 -14.37
C GLU A 60 -6.96 4.67 -15.48
N THR A 61 -8.16 4.16 -15.22
CA THR A 61 -9.26 4.11 -16.21
C THR A 61 -10.32 5.20 -15.99
N THR A 62 -10.29 5.90 -14.86
CA THR A 62 -11.29 6.89 -14.47
C THR A 62 -10.62 8.23 -14.17
N THR A 63 -10.64 9.13 -15.15
CA THR A 63 -9.90 10.41 -15.16
C THR A 63 -10.21 11.36 -13.99
N ASP A 64 -11.37 11.22 -13.34
CA ASP A 64 -11.83 12.08 -12.23
C ASP A 64 -11.95 11.35 -10.88
N LEU A 65 -11.31 10.18 -10.74
CA LEU A 65 -11.34 9.47 -9.46
C LEU A 65 -10.56 10.24 -8.39
N LYS A 66 -11.22 10.52 -7.26
CA LYS A 66 -10.63 11.20 -6.10
C LYS A 66 -10.38 10.23 -4.96
N ASP A 67 -9.42 10.57 -4.10
CA ASP A 67 -9.12 9.82 -2.87
C ASP A 67 -10.36 9.56 -2.00
N THR A 68 -11.31 10.51 -1.97
CA THR A 68 -12.58 10.36 -1.23
C THR A 68 -13.44 9.20 -1.71
N ALA A 69 -13.39 8.85 -3.00
CA ALA A 69 -14.10 7.70 -3.54
C ALA A 69 -13.49 6.38 -3.05
N ILE A 70 -12.15 6.31 -2.99
CA ILE A 70 -11.42 5.15 -2.47
C ILE A 70 -11.67 4.98 -0.97
N VAL A 71 -11.60 6.07 -0.19
CA VAL A 71 -11.96 6.06 1.24
C VAL A 71 -13.40 5.62 1.46
N GLY A 72 -14.33 6.10 0.62
CA GLY A 72 -15.72 5.67 0.65
C GLY A 72 -15.88 4.17 0.40
N ALA A 73 -15.12 3.62 -0.55
CA ALA A 73 -15.18 2.21 -0.91
C ALA A 73 -14.61 1.33 0.21
N LEU A 74 -13.44 1.68 0.75
CA LEU A 74 -12.83 1.00 1.90
C LEU A 74 -13.76 1.02 3.11
N ARG A 75 -14.40 2.16 3.38
CA ARG A 75 -15.39 2.29 4.46
C ARG A 75 -16.62 1.40 4.23
N ALA A 76 -17.11 1.35 2.99
CA ALA A 76 -18.23 0.51 2.60
C ALA A 76 -17.92 -0.99 2.82
N ILE A 77 -16.75 -1.44 2.38
CA ILE A 77 -16.27 -2.82 2.59
C ILE A 77 -16.13 -3.11 4.08
N ALA A 78 -15.43 -2.25 4.83
CA ALA A 78 -15.19 -2.45 6.26
C ALA A 78 -16.49 -2.56 7.08
N LYS A 79 -17.53 -1.81 6.69
CA LYS A 79 -18.86 -1.83 7.36
C LYS A 79 -19.83 -2.85 6.78
N GLY A 80 -19.52 -3.46 5.63
CA GLY A 80 -20.46 -4.33 4.90
C GLY A 80 -21.69 -3.59 4.39
N THR A 81 -21.53 -2.33 3.99
CA THR A 81 -22.61 -1.46 3.49
C THR A 81 -22.41 -1.14 2.01
N SER A 82 -23.49 -0.84 1.29
CA SER A 82 -23.39 -0.39 -0.10
C SER A 82 -22.97 1.09 -0.20
N PRO A 83 -22.11 1.45 -1.17
CA PRO A 83 -21.75 2.83 -1.45
C PRO A 83 -22.90 3.59 -2.14
N ALA A 84 -22.97 4.91 -1.91
CA ALA A 84 -24.01 5.78 -2.47
C ALA A 84 -23.59 6.56 -3.72
N SER A 85 -22.28 6.73 -3.95
CA SER A 85 -21.74 7.48 -5.09
C SER A 85 -21.27 6.52 -6.19
N ILE A 86 -21.50 6.87 -7.45
CA ILE A 86 -21.08 6.08 -8.63
C ILE A 86 -19.57 5.82 -8.63
N PHE A 87 -18.75 6.83 -8.29
CA PHE A 87 -17.30 6.67 -8.23
C PHE A 87 -16.88 5.70 -7.12
N THR A 88 -17.51 5.82 -5.94
CA THR A 88 -17.28 4.92 -4.81
C THR A 88 -17.71 3.50 -5.14
N ASP A 89 -18.86 3.34 -5.81
CA ASP A 89 -19.38 2.04 -6.25
C ASP A 89 -18.47 1.35 -7.26
N THR A 90 -17.92 2.12 -8.20
CA THR A 90 -16.96 1.61 -9.19
C THR A 90 -15.72 1.01 -8.51
N VAL A 91 -15.12 1.74 -7.57
CA VAL A 91 -13.95 1.26 -6.81
C VAL A 91 -14.32 0.08 -5.91
N TYR A 92 -15.46 0.17 -5.22
CA TYR A 92 -15.98 -0.90 -4.35
C TYR A 92 -16.14 -2.21 -5.12
N ASN A 93 -16.79 -2.19 -6.28
CA ASN A 93 -17.04 -3.38 -7.08
C ASN A 93 -15.74 -3.99 -7.61
N ALA A 94 -14.77 -3.16 -8.02
CA ALA A 94 -13.45 -3.65 -8.44
C ALA A 94 -12.73 -4.35 -7.29
N MET A 95 -12.68 -3.73 -6.10
CA MET A 95 -12.08 -4.31 -4.90
C MET A 95 -12.73 -5.63 -4.51
N VAL A 96 -14.06 -5.68 -4.44
CA VAL A 96 -14.80 -6.89 -4.04
C VAL A 96 -14.57 -8.02 -5.04
N ARG A 97 -14.65 -7.74 -6.34
CA ARG A 97 -14.41 -8.73 -7.39
C ARG A 97 -13.02 -9.35 -7.29
N ASP A 98 -12.00 -8.56 -7.05
CA ASP A 98 -10.62 -9.05 -7.02
C ASP A 98 -10.34 -9.84 -5.72
N LEU A 99 -10.98 -9.45 -4.61
CA LEU A 99 -10.98 -10.21 -3.36
C LEU A 99 -11.75 -11.54 -3.47
N ASP A 100 -12.85 -11.57 -4.23
CA ASP A 100 -13.57 -12.79 -4.58
C ASP A 100 -12.71 -13.73 -5.41
N ALA A 101 -12.04 -13.21 -6.43
CA ALA A 101 -11.14 -13.98 -7.29
C ALA A 101 -9.95 -14.59 -6.50
N ALA A 102 -9.48 -13.88 -5.47
CA ALA A 102 -8.43 -14.36 -4.57
C ALA A 102 -8.95 -15.31 -3.46
N GLY A 103 -10.26 -15.56 -3.37
CA GLY A 103 -10.84 -16.45 -2.36
C GLY A 103 -10.81 -15.90 -0.93
N VAL A 104 -10.72 -14.57 -0.76
CA VAL A 104 -10.64 -13.94 0.56
C VAL A 104 -11.99 -14.03 1.27
N THR A 105 -12.03 -14.40 2.54
CA THR A 105 -13.29 -14.49 3.30
C THR A 105 -13.91 -13.12 3.56
N PRO A 106 -15.23 -12.99 3.71
CA PRO A 106 -15.87 -11.70 4.05
C PRO A 106 -15.38 -11.08 5.38
N GLU A 107 -14.91 -11.88 6.32
CA GLU A 107 -14.33 -11.38 7.57
C GLU A 107 -12.95 -10.77 7.35
N ASP A 108 -12.07 -11.47 6.62
CA ASP A 108 -10.74 -10.97 6.29
C ASP A 108 -10.80 -9.71 5.43
N ARG A 109 -11.75 -9.63 4.49
CA ARG A 109 -12.00 -8.42 3.70
C ARG A 109 -12.34 -7.23 4.58
N ARG A 110 -13.28 -7.40 5.51
CA ARG A 110 -13.72 -6.33 6.43
C ARG A 110 -12.57 -5.85 7.31
N LYS A 111 -11.79 -6.78 7.86
CA LYS A 111 -10.62 -6.48 8.69
C LYS A 111 -9.56 -5.73 7.90
N ALA A 112 -9.13 -6.26 6.76
CA ALA A 112 -8.11 -5.65 5.92
C ALA A 112 -8.54 -4.28 5.38
N ALA A 113 -9.78 -4.13 4.93
CA ALA A 113 -10.31 -2.85 4.51
C ALA A 113 -10.35 -1.83 5.65
N GLY A 114 -10.67 -2.27 6.88
CA GLY A 114 -10.65 -1.43 8.07
C GLY A 114 -9.24 -0.95 8.45
N ASP A 115 -8.23 -1.82 8.33
CA ASP A 115 -6.84 -1.46 8.59
C ASP A 115 -6.25 -0.56 7.49
N LEU A 116 -6.52 -0.89 6.23
CA LEU A 116 -6.12 -0.06 5.10
C LEU A 116 -6.83 1.31 5.11
N LEU A 117 -8.08 1.38 5.59
CA LEU A 117 -8.80 2.65 5.75
C LEU A 117 -8.08 3.59 6.73
N LYS A 118 -7.48 3.08 7.81
CA LYS A 118 -6.71 3.92 8.75
C LYS A 118 -5.52 4.56 8.04
N ILE A 119 -4.76 3.76 7.29
CA ILE A 119 -3.62 4.23 6.49
C ILE A 119 -4.09 5.23 5.42
N ALA A 120 -5.22 4.95 4.78
CA ALA A 120 -5.77 5.81 3.75
C ALA A 120 -6.13 7.20 4.29
N LEU A 121 -6.75 7.26 5.46
CA LEU A 121 -7.11 8.52 6.12
C LEU A 121 -5.89 9.39 6.44
N ASP A 122 -4.73 8.78 6.75
CA ASP A 122 -3.46 9.51 6.98
C ASP A 122 -2.84 10.06 5.69
N ASN A 123 -3.31 9.59 4.52
CA ASN A 123 -2.78 9.96 3.21
C ASN A 123 -3.77 10.73 2.33
N VAL A 124 -4.96 11.06 2.84
CA VAL A 124 -5.87 12.01 2.18
C VAL A 124 -5.45 13.42 2.52
N ASP A 125 -5.24 14.23 1.49
CA ASP A 125 -4.95 15.65 1.63
C ASP A 125 -6.04 16.48 0.91
N PRO A 126 -6.73 17.41 1.58
CA PRO A 126 -7.70 18.29 0.92
C PRO A 126 -7.10 19.16 -0.20
N ALA A 127 -5.79 19.42 -0.15
CA ALA A 127 -5.07 20.19 -1.16
C ALA A 127 -4.58 19.33 -2.34
N GLU A 128 -4.50 18.01 -2.17
CA GLU A 128 -4.02 17.07 -3.20
C GLU A 128 -4.97 15.85 -3.27
N SER A 129 -5.94 15.93 -4.18
CA SER A 129 -7.07 14.99 -4.25
C SER A 129 -6.75 13.59 -4.80
N ASP A 130 -5.51 13.36 -5.22
CA ASP A 130 -4.98 12.11 -5.79
C ASP A 130 -3.75 11.58 -5.03
N ARG A 131 -3.45 12.11 -3.85
CA ARG A 131 -2.27 11.75 -3.05
C ARG A 131 -2.34 10.29 -2.59
N LEU A 132 -3.51 9.84 -2.16
CA LEU A 132 -3.72 8.44 -1.77
C LEU A 132 -3.54 7.50 -2.96
N ILE A 133 -4.05 7.88 -4.13
CA ILE A 133 -3.87 7.11 -5.38
C ILE A 133 -2.38 6.95 -5.68
N LYS A 134 -1.60 8.04 -5.64
CA LYS A 134 -0.14 7.99 -5.84
C LYS A 134 0.56 7.11 -4.80
N TYR A 135 0.12 7.17 -3.54
CA TYR A 135 0.65 6.32 -2.49
C TYR A 135 0.37 4.83 -2.75
N PHE A 136 -0.86 4.49 -3.15
CA PHE A 136 -1.25 3.12 -3.51
C PHE A 136 -0.46 2.59 -4.71
N ALA A 137 -0.27 3.41 -5.75
CA ALA A 137 0.58 3.05 -6.89
C ALA A 137 2.05 2.82 -6.49
N TRP A 138 2.55 3.54 -5.47
CA TRP A 138 3.93 3.36 -4.98
C TRP A 138 4.12 2.09 -4.15
N ILE A 139 3.14 1.68 -3.34
CA ILE A 139 3.23 0.46 -2.53
C ILE A 139 2.86 -0.82 -3.29
N GLY A 140 2.10 -0.70 -4.39
CA GLY A 140 1.72 -1.83 -5.27
C GLY A 140 2.73 -2.17 -6.37
N SER A 141 3.79 -1.36 -6.56
CA SER A 141 4.85 -1.57 -7.55
C SER A 141 6.07 -2.31 -7.00
#